data_AF-A0A3B4EAW0-F1
#
_entry.id   AF-A0A3B4EAW0-F1
#
_cell.length_a   1.000
_cell.length_b   1.000
_cell.length_c   1.000
_cell.angle_alpha   90.00
_cell.angle_beta   90.00
_cell.angle_gamma   90.00
#
_symmetry.space_group_name_H-M   'P 1'
#
loop_
_entity.id
_entity.type
_entity.pdbx_description
1 polymer ?
#
loop_
_entity_poly.entity_id
_entity_poly.type
_entity_poly.pdbx_seq_one_letter_code
_entity_poly.pdbx_strand_id
1 'polypeptide(L)'
;MKATASCVGLLLLFAWFSPSRALYFHIGETEKKCFIEEIPDETMVIGKYRTQLWDKQTGSFLPATPGLGMHVEIKDPDTKVILSRQYGSDGRFTFTSHTPGEHQICLHSNSTKMALFAGGKLRVHLDIQVGEHTNNYPEIAAKDKLTELQLRVRQLLDQVEQIQKEQNYQRYREERFRMTSESTNQRVLWWSIAQTIILIITAIWQMRHLKSFFEAKNCFSISVAGAYPSSLQAEGRIHPGQVTSPSQGRQTDTKSHSHSHLGAIYYIQLG
;
A
#
# COMPACT_ATOMS: atom_id res chain seq x y z
N MET A 1 -1.20 -3.69 -46.31
CA MET A 1 -1.78 -4.22 -45.06
C MET A 1 -0.88 -4.04 -43.81
N LYS A 2 0.43 -3.79 -43.91
CA LYS A 2 1.29 -3.56 -42.71
C LYS A 2 1.16 -2.14 -42.10
N ALA A 3 0.85 -1.13 -42.90
CA ALA A 3 0.70 0.26 -42.43
C ALA A 3 -0.53 0.48 -41.54
N THR A 4 -1.62 -0.26 -41.76
CA THR A 4 -2.86 -0.13 -40.98
C THR A 4 -2.72 -0.66 -39.56
N ALA A 5 -1.95 -1.74 -39.36
CA ALA A 5 -1.68 -2.30 -38.03
C ALA A 5 -0.84 -1.36 -37.14
N SER A 6 0.11 -0.62 -37.73
CA SER A 6 0.94 0.35 -37.01
C SER A 6 0.15 1.59 -36.56
N CYS A 7 -0.78 2.08 -37.38
CA CYS A 7 -1.68 3.18 -36.99
C CYS A 7 -2.64 2.81 -35.85
N VAL A 8 -3.16 1.56 -35.83
CA VAL A 8 -4.06 1.10 -34.76
C VAL A 8 -3.32 1.01 -33.43
N GLY A 9 -2.07 0.53 -33.43
CA GLY A 9 -1.24 0.50 -32.22
C GLY A 9 -0.95 1.90 -31.65
N LEU A 10 -0.71 2.89 -32.53
CA LEU A 10 -0.46 4.27 -32.11
C LEU A 10 -1.72 4.96 -31.55
N LEU A 11 -2.89 4.71 -32.14
CA LEU A 11 -4.17 5.23 -31.65
C LEU A 11 -4.55 4.63 -30.29
N LEU A 12 -4.25 3.35 -30.05
CA LEU A 12 -4.46 2.70 -28.76
C LEU A 12 -3.53 3.26 -27.65
N LEU A 13 -2.29 3.67 -28.00
CA LEU A 13 -1.37 4.33 -27.08
C LEU A 13 -1.82 5.75 -26.70
N PHE A 14 -2.41 6.51 -27.63
CA PHE A 14 -2.96 7.84 -27.33
C PHE A 14 -4.23 7.77 -26.46
N ALA A 15 -5.00 6.68 -26.53
CA ALA A 15 -6.17 6.48 -25.70
C ALA A 15 -5.86 6.30 -24.20
N TRP A 16 -4.59 6.06 -23.83
CA TRP A 16 -4.15 5.99 -22.44
C TRP A 16 -3.77 7.34 -21.82
N PHE A 17 -3.64 8.40 -22.63
CA PHE A 17 -3.45 9.75 -22.13
C PHE A 17 -4.80 10.35 -21.72
N SER A 18 -5.30 9.92 -20.56
CA SER A 18 -6.41 10.61 -19.92
C SER A 18 -5.93 11.97 -19.40
N PRO A 19 -6.64 13.08 -19.70
CA PRO A 19 -6.29 14.38 -19.13
C PRO A 19 -6.43 14.33 -17.61
N SER A 20 -5.38 14.72 -16.89
CA SER A 20 -5.45 14.89 -15.44
C SER A 20 -6.32 16.10 -15.10
N ARG A 21 -7.36 15.90 -14.29
CA ARG A 21 -8.13 17.02 -13.74
C ARG A 21 -7.44 17.53 -12.49
N ALA A 22 -7.41 18.85 -12.33
CA ALA A 22 -6.91 19.49 -11.11
C ALA A 22 -7.73 19.05 -9.88
N LEU A 23 -7.09 19.00 -8.71
CA LEU A 23 -7.73 18.66 -7.45
C LEU A 23 -8.73 19.75 -7.05
N TYR A 24 -10.01 19.41 -7.01
CA TYR A 24 -11.05 20.26 -6.41
C TYR A 24 -11.96 19.40 -5.55
N PHE A 25 -12.54 20.02 -4.53
CA PHE A 25 -13.51 19.38 -3.66
C PHE A 25 -14.72 20.29 -3.46
N HIS A 26 -15.81 19.72 -2.98
CA HIS A 26 -17.00 20.47 -2.66
C HIS A 26 -17.15 20.57 -1.14
N ILE A 27 -17.56 21.75 -0.67
CA ILE A 27 -17.92 22.03 0.72
C ILE A 27 -19.42 22.34 0.74
N GLY A 28 -20.17 21.66 1.60
CA GLY A 28 -21.57 21.93 1.88
C GLY A 28 -21.78 23.12 2.83
N GLU A 29 -23.03 23.36 3.23
CA GLU A 29 -23.34 24.32 4.29
C GLU A 29 -22.81 23.80 5.63
N THR A 30 -22.13 24.67 6.39
CA THR A 30 -21.48 24.37 7.69
C THR A 30 -20.52 23.19 7.73
N GLU A 31 -20.20 22.62 6.57
CA GLU A 31 -19.27 21.50 6.47
C GLU A 31 -17.82 22.00 6.61
N LYS A 32 -17.05 21.31 7.45
CA LYS A 32 -15.62 21.54 7.64
C LYS A 32 -14.85 20.44 6.95
N LYS A 33 -13.98 20.80 6.00
CA LYS A 33 -13.06 19.88 5.33
C LYS A 33 -11.67 20.11 5.88
N CYS A 34 -11.01 19.04 6.32
CA CYS A 34 -9.67 19.09 6.89
C CYS A 34 -8.73 18.21 6.08
N PHE A 35 -7.52 18.71 5.88
CA PHE A 35 -6.41 18.05 5.22
C PHE A 35 -5.31 17.87 6.25
N ILE A 36 -4.76 16.67 6.33
CA ILE A 36 -3.67 16.35 7.25
C ILE A 36 -2.40 16.30 6.41
N GLU A 37 -1.44 17.13 6.75
CA GLU A 37 -0.15 17.22 6.06
C GLU A 37 0.97 16.97 7.07
N GLU A 38 1.93 16.11 6.72
CA GLU A 38 3.09 15.87 7.57
C GLU A 38 4.16 16.92 7.25
N ILE A 39 4.43 17.80 8.22
CA ILE A 39 5.31 18.97 8.03
C ILE A 39 6.52 18.83 8.98
N PRO A 40 7.75 19.02 8.49
CA PRO A 40 8.95 19.04 9.34
C PRO A 40 9.02 20.31 10.20
N ASP A 41 9.94 20.31 11.16
CA ASP A 41 10.17 21.43 12.05
C ASP A 41 10.67 22.67 11.28
N GLU A 42 10.34 23.85 11.81
CA GLU A 42 10.77 25.16 11.31
C GLU A 42 10.50 25.41 9.83
N THR A 43 9.43 24.80 9.30
CA THR A 43 9.11 24.87 7.87
C THR A 43 7.93 25.80 7.62
N MET A 44 8.11 26.75 6.70
CA MET A 44 7.05 27.66 6.27
C MET A 44 6.13 26.98 5.24
N VAL A 45 4.83 27.16 5.41
CA VAL A 45 3.80 26.62 4.53
C VAL A 45 2.92 27.74 4.02
N ILE A 46 2.69 27.77 2.71
CA ILE A 46 1.78 28.70 2.04
C ILE A 46 0.62 27.91 1.44
N GLY A 47 -0.59 28.23 1.86
CA GLY A 47 -1.81 27.73 1.26
C GLY A 47 -2.51 28.80 0.43
N LYS A 48 -2.86 28.46 -0.80
CA LYS A 48 -3.71 29.30 -1.67
C LYS A 48 -5.00 28.55 -1.94
N TYR A 49 -6.12 29.23 -1.83
CA TYR A 49 -7.40 28.63 -2.20
C TYR A 49 -8.23 29.58 -3.06
N ARG A 50 -9.03 28.96 -3.93
CA ARG A 50 -9.98 29.65 -4.80
C ARG A 50 -11.35 29.01 -4.68
N THR A 51 -12.40 29.82 -4.53
CA THR A 51 -13.77 29.30 -4.45
C THR A 51 -14.61 29.61 -5.68
N GLN A 52 -15.45 28.65 -6.07
CA GLN A 52 -16.37 28.75 -7.19
C GLN A 52 -17.76 28.32 -6.76
N LEU A 53 -18.77 29.10 -7.14
CA LEU A 53 -20.17 28.82 -6.85
C LEU A 53 -20.83 28.20 -8.08
N TRP A 54 -21.72 27.24 -7.85
CA TRP A 54 -22.57 26.70 -8.90
C TRP A 54 -23.70 27.68 -9.22
N ASP A 55 -23.76 28.15 -10.45
CA ASP A 55 -24.87 28.95 -10.94
C ASP A 55 -25.87 28.07 -11.70
N LYS A 56 -27.14 28.10 -11.24
CA LYS A 56 -28.22 27.33 -11.86
C LYS A 56 -28.62 27.87 -13.23
N GLN A 57 -28.42 29.16 -13.50
CA GLN A 57 -28.84 29.78 -14.76
C GLN A 57 -27.89 29.41 -15.91
N THR A 58 -26.58 29.48 -15.65
CA THR A 58 -25.55 29.13 -16.65
C THR A 58 -25.15 27.66 -16.65
N GLY A 59 -25.57 26.88 -15.64
CA GLY A 59 -25.18 25.47 -15.51
C GLY A 59 -23.67 25.29 -15.35
N SER A 60 -22.98 26.28 -14.78
CA SER A 60 -21.52 26.35 -14.72
C SER A 60 -21.02 26.84 -13.35
N PHE A 61 -19.74 26.60 -13.06
CA PHE A 61 -19.09 27.11 -11.86
C PHE A 61 -18.49 28.49 -12.13
N LEU A 62 -19.04 29.52 -11.49
CA LEU A 62 -18.60 30.91 -11.60
C LEU A 62 -17.74 31.30 -10.38
N PRO A 63 -16.82 32.27 -10.52
CA PRO A 63 -16.06 32.78 -9.37
C PRO A 63 -17.00 33.33 -8.31
N ALA A 64 -16.70 33.03 -7.04
CA ALA A 64 -17.57 33.44 -5.95
C ALA A 64 -17.58 34.97 -5.74
N THR A 65 -18.77 35.52 -5.50
CA THR A 65 -19.00 36.96 -5.33
C THR A 65 -18.26 37.52 -4.10
N PRO A 66 -17.76 38.77 -4.14
CA PRO A 66 -17.17 39.43 -2.97
C PRO A 66 -18.18 39.50 -1.83
N GLY A 67 -18.00 38.69 -0.79
CA GLY A 67 -18.95 38.59 0.34
C GLY A 67 -19.17 37.17 0.84
N LEU A 68 -18.74 36.16 0.09
CA LEU A 68 -18.54 34.81 0.63
C LEU A 68 -17.21 34.76 1.37
N GLY A 69 -17.23 34.37 2.64
CA GLY A 69 -16.03 34.19 3.45
C GLY A 69 -15.70 32.71 3.67
N MET A 70 -14.41 32.39 3.65
CA MET A 70 -13.88 31.08 4.06
C MET A 70 -13.09 31.20 5.36
N HIS A 71 -13.39 30.39 6.37
CA HIS A 71 -12.60 30.31 7.58
C HIS A 71 -11.52 29.25 7.42
N VAL A 72 -10.27 29.62 7.70
CA VAL A 72 -9.13 28.71 7.68
C VAL A 72 -8.61 28.55 9.11
N GLU A 73 -8.56 27.31 9.57
CA GLU A 73 -8.07 26.92 10.89
C GLU A 73 -6.98 25.87 10.73
N ILE A 74 -5.84 26.06 11.39
CA ILE A 74 -4.65 25.21 11.29
C ILE A 74 -4.25 24.77 12.70
N LYS A 75 -4.08 23.46 12.88
CA LYS A 75 -3.66 22.86 14.13
C LYS A 75 -2.33 22.12 13.98
N ASP A 76 -1.50 22.23 15.02
CA ASP A 76 -0.29 21.44 15.22
C ASP A 76 -0.61 19.96 15.53
N PRO A 77 0.40 19.06 15.51
CA PRO A 77 0.27 17.67 15.94
C PRO A 77 -0.26 17.52 17.38
N ASP A 78 0.05 18.50 18.25
CA ASP A 78 -0.44 18.56 19.63
C ASP A 78 -1.86 19.15 19.74
N THR A 79 -2.58 19.28 18.62
CA THR A 79 -3.93 19.86 18.49
C THR A 79 -4.05 21.34 18.86
N LYS A 80 -2.93 22.03 19.07
CA LYS A 80 -2.86 23.46 19.32
C LYS A 80 -3.18 24.25 18.06
N VAL A 81 -4.03 25.28 18.16
CA VAL A 81 -4.37 26.15 17.02
C VAL A 81 -3.24 27.14 16.76
N ILE A 82 -2.61 27.05 15.59
CA ILE A 82 -1.53 27.95 15.13
C ILE A 82 -2.14 29.18 14.47
N LEU A 83 -3.14 28.95 13.62
CA LEU A 83 -3.79 29.97 12.81
C LEU A 83 -5.29 29.71 12.78
N SER A 84 -6.09 30.73 13.09
CA SER A 84 -7.53 30.72 12.88
C SER A 84 -7.93 32.09 12.39
N ARG A 85 -8.28 32.18 11.10
CA ARG A 85 -8.63 33.46 10.45
C ARG A 85 -9.70 33.29 9.39
N GLN A 86 -10.53 34.31 9.28
CA GLN A 86 -11.52 34.44 8.22
C GLN A 86 -10.91 35.17 7.02
N TYR A 87 -11.08 34.59 5.84
CA TYR A 87 -10.66 35.15 4.55
C TYR A 87 -11.87 35.30 3.62
N GLY A 88 -11.67 35.94 2.47
CA GLY A 88 -12.70 36.13 1.43
C GLY A 88 -12.97 34.88 0.59
N SER A 89 -13.52 35.08 -0.61
CA SER A 89 -13.78 34.00 -1.57
C SER A 89 -12.50 33.39 -2.12
N ASP A 90 -11.47 34.21 -2.32
CA ASP A 90 -10.13 33.79 -2.71
C ASP A 90 -9.15 34.30 -1.66
N GLY A 91 -8.20 33.46 -1.25
CA GLY A 91 -7.32 33.78 -0.14
C GLY A 91 -5.98 33.05 -0.18
N ARG A 92 -5.01 33.65 0.49
CA ARG A 92 -3.67 33.08 0.74
C ARG A 92 -3.39 33.15 2.23
N PHE A 93 -3.05 32.01 2.82
CA PHE A 93 -2.64 31.90 4.21
C PHE A 93 -1.19 31.38 4.28
N THR A 94 -0.49 31.78 5.33
CA THR A 94 0.90 31.38 5.57
C THR A 94 1.07 31.11 7.06
N PHE A 95 1.74 30.01 7.40
CA PHE A 95 2.13 29.68 8.76
C PHE A 95 3.49 28.96 8.76
N THR A 96 4.11 28.86 9.93
CA THR A 96 5.38 28.16 10.12
C THR A 96 5.18 27.08 11.17
N SER A 97 5.61 25.86 10.88
CA SER A 97 5.56 24.74 11.82
C SER A 97 6.69 24.87 12.85
N HIS A 98 6.38 24.63 14.12
CA HIS A 98 7.36 24.56 15.21
C HIS A 98 7.62 23.13 15.70
N THR A 99 6.65 22.23 15.51
CA THR A 99 6.73 20.84 15.96
C THR A 99 6.59 19.94 14.73
N PRO A 100 7.53 19.00 14.48
CA PRO A 100 7.43 18.12 13.33
C PRO A 100 6.27 17.14 13.51
N GLY A 101 5.48 16.92 12.45
CA GLY A 101 4.41 15.92 12.45
C GLY A 101 3.18 16.31 11.64
N GLU A 102 2.06 15.63 11.94
CA GLU A 102 0.78 15.81 11.26
C GLU A 102 0.08 17.11 11.66
N HIS A 103 0.03 18.07 10.74
CA HIS A 103 -0.72 19.31 10.91
C HIS A 103 -2.07 19.20 10.22
N GLN A 104 -3.11 19.71 10.87
CA GLN A 104 -4.46 19.67 10.34
C GLN A 104 -4.87 21.05 9.80
N ILE A 105 -5.04 21.16 8.50
CA ILE A 105 -5.46 22.37 7.79
C ILE A 105 -6.94 22.23 7.42
N CYS A 106 -7.80 23.03 8.05
CA CYS A 106 -9.23 22.95 7.88
C CYS A 106 -9.82 24.20 7.25
N LEU A 107 -10.69 24.01 6.26
CA LEU A 107 -11.46 25.05 5.59
C LEU A 107 -12.94 24.81 5.83
N HIS A 108 -13.67 25.87 6.20
CA HIS A 108 -15.12 25.82 6.31
C HIS A 108 -15.75 27.17 6.00
N SER A 109 -16.94 27.14 5.41
CA SER A 109 -17.73 28.34 5.17
C SER A 109 -18.56 28.67 6.40
N ASN A 110 -18.40 29.88 6.94
CA ASN A 110 -19.27 30.41 8.01
C ASN A 110 -20.44 31.24 7.43
N SER A 111 -20.72 31.12 6.13
CA SER A 111 -21.74 31.94 5.48
C SER A 111 -23.00 31.15 5.15
N THR A 112 -24.10 31.50 5.81
CA THR A 112 -25.47 31.08 5.44
C THR A 112 -25.88 31.58 4.05
N LYS A 113 -25.13 32.51 3.45
CA LYS A 113 -25.31 32.94 2.06
C LYS A 113 -25.08 31.80 1.05
N MET A 114 -24.36 30.73 1.40
CA MET A 114 -24.19 29.58 0.51
C MET A 114 -25.50 28.88 0.16
N ALA A 115 -26.43 28.78 1.11
CA ALA A 115 -27.76 28.21 0.89
C ALA A 115 -28.61 29.10 -0.03
N LEU A 116 -28.45 30.42 0.08
CA LEU A 116 -29.23 31.42 -0.67
C LEU A 116 -28.89 31.48 -2.16
N PHE A 117 -27.64 31.22 -2.57
CA PHE A 117 -27.20 31.51 -3.95
C PHE A 117 -26.87 30.29 -4.83
N ALA A 118 -26.56 29.10 -4.29
CA ALA A 118 -25.91 28.04 -5.09
C ALA A 118 -26.45 26.61 -4.93
N GLY A 119 -27.61 26.42 -4.30
CA GLY A 119 -28.11 25.07 -3.99
C GLY A 119 -27.12 24.25 -3.13
N GLY A 120 -26.32 24.94 -2.30
CA GLY A 120 -25.44 24.36 -1.30
C GLY A 120 -24.12 23.76 -1.79
N LYS A 121 -23.72 23.92 -3.06
CA LYS A 121 -22.47 23.33 -3.58
C LYS A 121 -21.40 24.39 -3.86
N LEU A 122 -20.43 24.53 -2.94
CA LEU A 122 -19.23 25.35 -3.13
C LEU A 122 -18.08 24.48 -3.61
N ARG A 123 -17.49 24.79 -4.76
CA ARG A 123 -16.27 24.13 -5.22
C ARG A 123 -15.05 24.91 -4.75
N VAL A 124 -14.09 24.22 -4.15
CA VAL A 124 -12.85 24.81 -3.63
C VAL A 124 -11.66 24.14 -4.32
N HIS A 125 -10.77 24.97 -4.84
CA HIS A 125 -9.44 24.58 -5.31
C HIS A 125 -8.46 24.96 -4.21
N LEU A 126 -7.65 24.03 -3.75
CA LEU A 126 -6.67 24.23 -2.67
C LEU A 126 -5.30 23.79 -3.15
N ASP A 127 -4.32 24.67 -2.97
CA ASP A 127 -2.91 24.43 -3.27
C ASP A 127 -2.11 24.71 -2.00
N ILE A 128 -1.40 23.71 -1.48
CA ILE A 128 -0.56 23.80 -0.28
C ILE A 128 0.87 23.59 -0.71
N GLN A 129 1.72 24.57 -0.42
CA GLN A 129 3.14 24.57 -0.75
C GLN A 129 3.93 24.56 0.56
N VAL A 130 4.74 23.51 0.77
CA VAL A 130 5.56 23.31 1.97
C VAL A 130 7.02 23.58 1.63
N GLY A 131 7.72 24.39 2.46
CA GLY A 131 9.17 24.56 2.39
C GLY A 131 9.69 25.50 1.30
N GLU A 132 10.76 25.07 0.60
CA GLU A 132 11.66 25.88 -0.25
C GLU A 132 10.94 26.69 -1.36
N HIS A 133 9.78 26.21 -1.83
CA HIS A 133 8.97 26.87 -2.86
C HIS A 133 8.36 28.22 -2.42
N THR A 134 8.62 28.64 -1.19
CA THR A 134 8.15 29.91 -0.60
C THR A 134 9.25 30.98 -0.52
N ASN A 135 10.52 30.63 -0.74
CA ASN A 135 11.66 31.52 -0.62
C ASN A 135 11.94 32.26 -1.94
N ASN A 136 11.49 33.51 -2.06
CA ASN A 136 11.86 34.38 -3.18
C ASN A 136 13.32 34.87 -3.04
N TYR A 137 14.28 34.04 -3.44
CA TYR A 137 15.70 34.43 -3.60
C TYR A 137 15.95 35.76 -4.36
N PRO A 138 15.21 36.12 -5.44
CA PRO A 138 15.43 37.41 -6.11
C PRO A 138 15.06 38.64 -5.26
N GLU A 139 14.14 38.51 -4.30
CA GLU A 139 13.73 39.60 -3.41
C GLU A 139 14.76 39.81 -2.28
N ILE A 140 15.35 38.71 -1.79
CA ILE A 140 16.44 38.71 -0.79
C ILE A 140 17.72 39.30 -1.41
N ALA A 141 18.04 38.96 -2.66
CA ALA A 141 19.19 39.50 -3.40
C ALA A 141 19.18 41.04 -3.51
N ALA A 142 18.00 41.62 -3.76
CA ALA A 142 17.82 43.05 -3.90
C ALA A 142 17.87 43.80 -2.54
N LYS A 143 17.40 43.15 -1.47
CA LYS A 143 17.38 43.71 -0.11
C LYS A 143 18.77 43.77 0.53
N ASP A 144 19.58 42.73 0.37
CA ASP A 144 20.88 42.63 1.06
C ASP A 144 22.08 43.12 0.23
N LYS A 145 21.86 43.59 -1.02
CA LYS A 145 22.93 44.05 -1.95
C LYS A 145 24.11 43.08 -2.01
N LEU A 146 23.81 41.78 -2.06
CA LEU A 146 24.82 40.73 -2.01
C LEU A 146 25.57 40.66 -3.34
N THR A 147 26.89 40.51 -3.27
CA THR A 147 27.70 40.17 -4.46
C THR A 147 27.24 38.80 -4.98
N GLU A 148 27.24 38.57 -6.29
CA GLU A 148 26.76 37.33 -6.94
C GLU A 148 27.34 36.05 -6.27
N LEU A 149 28.61 36.09 -5.85
CA LEU A 149 29.27 35.02 -5.11
C LEU A 149 28.65 34.73 -3.73
N GLN A 150 28.32 35.76 -2.96
CA GLN A 150 27.74 35.61 -1.63
C GLN A 150 26.32 35.05 -1.70
N LEU A 151 25.57 35.42 -2.74
CA LEU A 151 24.26 34.83 -3.02
C LEU A 151 24.37 33.31 -3.27
N ARG A 152 25.33 32.90 -4.11
CA ARG A 152 25.53 31.47 -4.42
C ARG A 152 25.98 30.65 -3.22
N VAL A 153 26.84 31.20 -2.36
CA VAL A 153 27.23 30.53 -1.11
C VAL A 153 26.03 30.37 -0.18
N ARG A 154 25.18 31.40 -0.06
CA ARG A 154 23.98 31.31 0.78
C ARG A 154 23.00 30.26 0.26
N GLN A 155 22.78 30.21 -1.05
CA GLN A 155 21.97 29.16 -1.69
C GLN A 155 22.50 27.76 -1.38
N LEU A 156 23.82 27.55 -1.43
CA LEU A 156 24.43 26.27 -1.09
C LEU A 156 24.26 25.92 0.40
N LEU A 157 24.37 26.91 1.29
CA LEU A 157 24.13 26.70 2.73
C LEU A 157 22.68 26.32 3.00
N ASP A 158 21.72 27.02 2.40
CA ASP A 158 20.28 26.73 2.52
C ASP A 158 19.98 25.30 2.00
N GLN A 159 20.61 24.90 0.89
CA GLN A 159 20.49 23.53 0.35
C GLN A 159 21.05 22.47 1.29
N VAL A 160 22.20 22.72 1.93
CA VAL A 160 22.80 21.76 2.87
C VAL A 160 21.94 21.64 4.14
N GLU A 161 21.42 22.76 4.65
CA GLU A 161 20.53 22.74 5.80
C GLU A 161 19.25 21.93 5.50
N GLN A 162 18.67 22.12 4.31
CA GLN A 162 17.53 21.34 3.85
C GLN A 162 17.85 19.84 3.77
N ILE A 163 18.98 19.46 3.18
CA ILE A 163 19.41 18.04 3.12
C ILE A 163 19.57 17.48 4.55
N GLN A 164 20.12 18.25 5.47
CA GLN A 164 20.30 17.81 6.85
C GLN A 164 18.95 17.61 7.57
N LYS A 165 17.99 18.50 7.34
CA LYS A 165 16.60 18.35 7.82
C LYS A 165 15.93 17.11 7.23
N GLU A 166 16.06 16.89 5.93
CA GLU A 166 15.54 15.69 5.25
C GLU A 166 16.18 14.40 5.77
N GLN A 167 17.50 14.37 5.99
CA GLN A 167 18.20 13.22 6.56
C GLN A 167 17.72 12.90 7.99
N ASN A 168 17.55 13.93 8.83
CA ASN A 168 17.02 13.73 10.18
C ASN A 168 15.59 13.20 10.15
N TYR A 169 14.76 13.71 9.24
CA TYR A 169 13.42 13.19 9.03
C TYR A 169 13.43 11.71 8.57
N GLN A 170 14.32 11.33 7.65
CA GLN A 170 14.47 9.93 7.23
C GLN A 170 14.91 9.01 8.38
N ARG A 171 15.82 9.47 9.25
CA ARG A 171 16.23 8.70 10.45
C ARG A 171 15.07 8.47 11.40
N TYR A 172 14.28 9.51 11.69
CA TYR A 172 13.10 9.39 12.54
C TYR A 172 12.10 8.37 11.99
N ARG A 173 11.88 8.40 10.67
CA ARG A 173 11.05 7.40 9.99
C ARG A 173 11.64 6.00 10.08
N GLU A 174 12.92 5.84 9.80
CA GLU A 174 13.60 4.53 9.87
C GLU A 174 13.47 3.92 11.27
N GLU A 175 13.67 4.70 12.33
CA GLU A 175 13.50 4.24 13.71
C GLU A 175 12.09 3.71 13.97
N ARG A 176 11.06 4.45 13.53
CA ARG A 176 9.66 4.02 13.65
C ARG A 176 9.38 2.75 12.84
N PHE A 177 9.82 2.70 11.58
CA PHE A 177 9.64 1.53 10.71
C PHE A 177 10.40 0.30 11.22
N ARG A 178 11.59 0.49 11.80
CA ARG A 178 12.40 -0.59 12.37
C ARG A 178 11.69 -1.28 13.52
N MET A 179 11.08 -0.53 14.44
CA MET A 179 10.32 -1.11 15.57
C MET A 179 9.12 -1.95 15.09
N THR A 180 8.37 -1.45 14.09
CA THR A 180 7.25 -2.21 13.51
C THR A 180 7.73 -3.44 12.74
N SER A 181 8.83 -3.34 12.00
CA SER A 181 9.42 -4.45 11.25
C SER A 181 9.89 -5.57 12.19
N GLU A 182 10.59 -5.23 13.27
CA GLU A 182 11.11 -6.22 14.23
C GLU A 182 9.98 -7.01 14.90
N SER A 183 8.96 -6.32 15.41
CA SER A 183 7.81 -6.96 16.08
C SER A 183 6.96 -7.81 15.11
N THR A 184 6.80 -7.38 13.86
CA THR A 184 6.09 -8.14 12.83
C THR A 184 6.88 -9.38 12.42
N ASN A 185 8.18 -9.21 12.16
CA ASN A 185 9.06 -10.31 11.77
C ASN A 185 9.11 -11.40 12.86
N GLN A 186 9.18 -11.01 14.13
CA GLN A 186 9.18 -11.96 15.24
C GLN A 186 7.89 -12.80 15.29
N ARG A 187 6.72 -12.18 15.08
CA ARG A 187 5.43 -12.89 15.05
C ARG A 187 5.38 -13.89 13.91
N VAL A 188 5.80 -13.49 12.70
CA VAL A 188 5.83 -14.36 11.51
C VAL A 188 6.74 -15.56 11.72
N LEU A 189 7.90 -15.36 12.35
CA LEU A 189 8.83 -16.43 12.68
C LEU A 189 8.22 -17.43 13.67
N TRP A 190 7.55 -16.97 14.72
CA TRP A 190 6.85 -17.84 15.67
C TRP A 190 5.75 -18.67 15.01
N TRP A 191 4.93 -18.07 14.15
CA TRP A 191 3.92 -18.81 13.37
C TRP A 191 4.54 -19.87 12.46
N SER A 192 5.67 -19.56 11.82
CA SER A 192 6.40 -20.49 10.95
C SER A 192 6.97 -21.69 11.73
N ILE A 193 7.50 -21.45 12.94
CA ILE A 193 7.97 -22.51 13.84
C ILE A 193 6.80 -23.41 14.27
N ALA A 194 5.69 -22.81 14.70
CA ALA A 194 4.50 -23.56 15.12
C ALA A 194 3.95 -24.46 14.00
N GLN A 195 3.84 -23.92 12.77
CA GLN A 195 3.40 -24.69 11.60
C GLN A 195 4.35 -25.86 11.29
N THR A 196 5.67 -25.64 11.37
CA THR A 196 6.68 -26.68 11.12
C THR A 196 6.55 -27.82 12.14
N ILE A 197 6.33 -27.50 13.42
CA ILE A 197 6.11 -28.49 14.48
C ILE A 197 4.85 -29.33 14.19
N ILE A 198 3.74 -28.70 13.79
CA ILE A 198 2.49 -29.39 13.45
C ILE A 198 2.70 -30.36 12.27
N LEU A 199 3.45 -29.97 11.24
CA LEU A 199 3.78 -30.83 10.10
C LEU A 199 4.62 -32.05 10.53
N ILE A 200 5.59 -31.86 11.43
CA ILE A 200 6.40 -32.97 11.96
C ILE A 200 5.52 -33.95 12.76
N ILE A 201 4.64 -33.44 13.62
CA ILE A 201 3.73 -34.27 14.42
C ILE A 201 2.81 -35.10 13.52
N THR A 202 2.21 -34.46 12.51
CA THR A 202 1.30 -35.14 11.56
C THR A 202 2.05 -36.16 10.70
N ALA A 203 3.29 -35.89 10.28
CA ALA A 203 4.12 -36.87 9.56
C ALA A 203 4.46 -38.11 10.40
N ILE A 204 4.82 -37.94 11.68
CA ILE A 204 5.08 -39.06 12.59
C ILE A 204 3.80 -39.88 12.82
N TRP A 205 2.67 -39.20 13.03
CA TRP A 205 1.37 -39.84 13.18
C TRP A 205 1.02 -40.67 11.94
N GLN A 206 1.18 -40.10 10.75
CA GLN A 206 0.94 -40.79 9.47
C GLN A 206 1.79 -42.05 9.34
N MET A 207 3.08 -42.00 9.67
CA MET A 207 3.96 -43.18 9.62
C MET A 207 3.55 -44.27 10.63
N ARG A 208 3.18 -43.90 11.85
CA ARG A 208 2.71 -44.87 12.86
C ARG A 208 1.39 -45.52 12.47
N HIS A 209 0.45 -44.71 11.99
CA HIS A 209 -0.84 -45.18 11.51
C HIS A 209 -0.63 -46.20 10.38
N LEU A 210 0.16 -45.86 9.35
CA LEU A 210 0.46 -46.78 8.25
C LEU A 210 1.09 -48.11 8.73
N LYS A 211 2.02 -48.08 9.70
CA LYS A 211 2.60 -49.31 10.27
C LYS A 211 1.55 -50.21 10.95
N SER A 212 0.62 -49.63 11.72
CA SER A 212 -0.47 -50.38 12.37
C SER A 212 -1.36 -51.11 11.35
N PHE A 213 -1.62 -50.50 10.18
CA PHE A 213 -2.37 -51.14 9.10
C PHE A 213 -1.65 -52.34 8.47
N PHE A 214 -0.31 -52.35 8.45
CA PHE A 214 0.46 -53.47 7.91
C PHE A 214 0.70 -54.59 8.94
N GLU A 215 0.88 -54.26 10.22
CA GLU A 215 0.96 -55.27 11.30
C GLU A 215 -0.36 -56.05 11.45
N ALA A 216 -1.50 -55.40 11.30
CA ALA A 216 -2.82 -56.05 11.30
C ALA A 216 -3.01 -57.03 10.11
N LYS A 217 -2.36 -56.79 8.97
CA LYS A 217 -2.43 -57.67 7.79
C LYS A 217 -1.49 -58.87 7.87
N ASN A 218 -0.37 -58.77 8.59
CA ASN A 218 0.57 -59.88 8.77
C ASN A 218 0.06 -60.98 9.73
N CYS A 219 -0.94 -60.69 10.58
CA CYS A 219 -1.58 -61.70 11.44
C CYS A 219 -2.69 -62.48 10.69
N PHE A 220 -3.30 -61.90 9.64
CA PHE A 220 -4.37 -62.55 8.88
C PHE A 220 -3.85 -63.71 7.99
N SER A 221 -2.58 -63.69 7.58
CA SER A 221 -2.00 -64.80 6.81
C SER A 221 -1.47 -65.98 7.64
N ILE A 222 -1.32 -65.84 8.97
CA ILE A 222 -0.84 -66.95 9.83
C ILE A 222 -1.99 -67.82 10.34
N SER A 223 -3.25 -67.34 10.32
CA SER A 223 -4.39 -68.09 10.87
C SER A 223 -5.08 -69.07 9.90
N VAL A 224 -4.62 -69.22 8.65
CA VAL A 224 -5.26 -70.11 7.65
C VAL A 224 -4.54 -71.47 7.50
N ALA A 225 -3.50 -71.77 8.30
CA ALA A 225 -2.74 -73.02 8.22
C ALA A 225 -3.00 -73.99 9.38
N GLY A 226 -4.23 -74.06 9.90
CA GLY A 226 -4.54 -74.92 11.05
C GLY A 226 -5.96 -75.48 11.08
N ALA A 227 -6.28 -76.43 10.19
CA ALA A 227 -7.41 -77.35 10.40
C ALA A 227 -7.29 -78.66 9.58
N TYR A 228 -6.96 -79.75 10.30
CA TYR A 228 -7.21 -81.19 10.01
C TYR A 228 -6.25 -81.99 9.09
N PRO A 229 -6.07 -83.32 9.30
CA PRO A 229 -4.92 -83.89 10.05
C PRO A 229 -4.33 -85.19 9.44
N SER A 230 -3.45 -85.83 10.22
CA SER A 230 -3.15 -87.29 10.25
C SER A 230 -2.06 -87.84 9.31
N SER A 231 -0.90 -88.10 9.91
CA SER A 231 -0.06 -89.32 9.78
C SER A 231 0.21 -89.91 8.38
N LEU A 232 1.47 -89.86 7.91
CA LEU A 232 2.32 -91.04 7.68
C LEU A 232 3.69 -90.64 7.08
N GLN A 233 4.72 -90.92 7.86
CA GLN A 233 5.99 -91.60 7.52
C GLN A 233 6.68 -91.41 6.14
N ALA A 234 7.93 -90.93 6.27
CA ALA A 234 9.17 -91.44 5.65
C ALA A 234 9.54 -91.15 4.18
N GLU A 235 10.83 -90.77 4.09
CA GLU A 235 11.83 -91.13 3.08
C GLU A 235 11.92 -90.37 1.75
N GLY A 236 13.13 -89.86 1.49
CA GLY A 236 13.79 -90.13 0.21
C GLY A 236 14.13 -88.93 -0.69
N ARG A 237 15.41 -88.52 -0.63
CA ARG A 237 16.35 -88.33 -1.76
C ARG A 237 16.05 -87.33 -2.91
N ILE A 238 17.05 -86.44 -3.14
CA ILE A 238 17.86 -86.25 -4.39
C ILE A 238 17.08 -85.83 -5.67
N HIS A 239 17.41 -84.83 -6.50
CA HIS A 239 18.59 -84.01 -6.82
C HIS A 239 18.14 -82.87 -7.82
N PRO A 240 19.04 -82.05 -8.44
CA PRO A 240 18.84 -80.61 -8.66
C PRO A 240 18.61 -80.16 -10.12
N GLY A 241 18.46 -78.85 -10.31
CA GLY A 241 18.54 -78.13 -11.60
C GLY A 241 17.38 -77.14 -11.74
N GLN A 242 17.51 -75.92 -12.27
CA GLN A 242 18.59 -75.31 -13.02
C GLN A 242 18.33 -73.79 -13.08
N VAL A 243 19.43 -73.04 -13.15
CA VAL A 243 19.55 -71.59 -13.36
C VAL A 243 19.04 -71.18 -14.74
N THR A 244 18.32 -70.05 -14.84
CA THR A 244 18.48 -69.04 -15.92
C THR A 244 17.83 -67.69 -15.52
N SER A 245 18.65 -66.64 -15.43
CA SER A 245 18.29 -65.23 -15.68
C SER A 245 18.65 -64.90 -17.15
N PRO A 246 18.63 -63.66 -17.68
CA PRO A 246 17.92 -62.39 -17.38
C PRO A 246 17.28 -61.77 -18.67
N SER A 247 16.58 -60.62 -18.58
CA SER A 247 16.73 -59.46 -19.51
C SER A 247 15.51 -58.50 -19.56
N GLN A 248 15.68 -57.34 -18.92
CA GLN A 248 15.61 -55.96 -19.45
C GLN A 248 14.77 -55.59 -20.70
N GLY A 249 14.05 -54.46 -20.59
CA GLY A 249 13.46 -53.64 -21.67
C GLY A 249 12.00 -53.30 -21.35
N ARG A 250 11.41 -52.13 -21.63
CA ARG A 250 11.80 -50.91 -22.35
C ARG A 250 10.67 -49.89 -22.08
N GLN A 251 11.06 -48.62 -22.12
CA GLN A 251 10.29 -47.39 -21.90
C GLN A 251 9.33 -47.06 -23.06
N THR A 252 8.13 -46.54 -22.76
CA THR A 252 7.34 -45.71 -23.69
C THR A 252 6.47 -44.70 -22.94
N ASP A 253 6.73 -43.41 -23.17
CA ASP A 253 5.82 -42.29 -22.94
C ASP A 253 4.67 -42.30 -23.95
N THR A 254 3.46 -41.86 -23.57
CA THR A 254 2.78 -40.68 -24.17
C THR A 254 1.39 -40.37 -23.56
N LYS A 255 1.34 -39.13 -23.05
CA LYS A 255 0.26 -38.14 -22.81
C LYS A 255 -1.10 -38.27 -23.55
N SER A 256 -2.20 -38.04 -22.82
CA SER A 256 -3.33 -37.16 -23.23
C SER A 256 -4.29 -36.94 -22.03
N HIS A 257 -4.27 -35.78 -21.37
CA HIS A 257 -5.21 -34.64 -21.49
C HIS A 257 -6.65 -34.89 -21.01
N SER A 258 -7.02 -34.29 -19.86
CA SER A 258 -8.36 -33.72 -19.67
C SER A 258 -8.33 -32.62 -18.60
N HIS A 259 -8.89 -31.46 -18.98
CA HIS A 259 -9.13 -30.25 -18.20
C HIS A 259 -10.34 -30.44 -17.26
N SER A 260 -10.30 -29.92 -16.03
CA SER A 260 -11.43 -29.17 -15.45
C SER A 260 -10.96 -28.28 -14.28
N HIS A 261 -11.55 -27.10 -14.19
CA HIS A 261 -11.27 -25.97 -13.31
C HIS A 261 -11.64 -26.19 -11.83
N LEU A 262 -10.96 -25.43 -10.94
CA LEU A 262 -11.43 -24.70 -9.73
C LEU A 262 -10.19 -24.54 -8.82
N GLY A 263 -9.62 -23.37 -8.53
CA GLY A 263 -10.15 -22.01 -8.44
C GLY A 263 -10.54 -21.70 -7.00
N ALA A 264 -9.60 -21.25 -6.15
CA ALA A 264 -9.80 -20.24 -5.10
C ALA A 264 -8.56 -20.12 -4.18
N ILE A 265 -7.90 -18.98 -4.31
CA ILE A 265 -6.83 -18.45 -3.45
C ILE A 265 -7.50 -17.87 -2.19
N TYR A 266 -7.12 -18.31 -1.00
CA TYR A 266 -7.56 -17.69 0.26
C TYR A 266 -6.61 -16.54 0.64
N TYR A 267 -7.18 -15.33 0.70
CA TYR A 267 -6.56 -14.14 1.28
C TYR A 267 -6.56 -14.21 2.81
N ILE A 268 -5.45 -13.76 3.41
CA ILE A 268 -5.30 -13.49 4.83
C ILE A 268 -5.87 -12.09 5.11
N GLN A 269 -6.84 -12.01 6.01
CA GLN A 269 -7.27 -10.78 6.67
C GLN A 269 -7.66 -11.11 8.10
N LEU A 270 -6.93 -10.61 9.08
CA LEU A 270 -7.41 -10.48 10.45
C LEU A 270 -6.78 -9.26 11.11
N GLY A 271 -7.65 -8.26 11.34
CA GLY A 271 -8.00 -7.75 12.68
C GLY A 271 -6.94 -6.97 13.43
#